data_AF-A0AAW9A626-F1
#
_entry.id   AF-A0AAW9A626-F1
#
_cell.length_a   1.000
_cell.length_b   1.000
_cell.length_c   1.000
_cell.angle_alpha   90.00
_cell.angle_beta   90.00
_cell.angle_gamma   90.00
#
_symmetry.space_group_name_H-M   'P 1'
#
loop_
_entity.id
_entity.type
_entity.pdbx_description
1 polymer ?
#
loop_
_entity_poly.entity_id
_entity_poly.type
_entity_poly.pdbx_seq_one_letter_code
_entity_poly.pdbx_strand_id
1 'polypeptide(L)' 'MRIFKFSIPIALLVAGISWYMLHINFQEVPGTSRVWISIGAAILSGTISYFLFPKSEDKE' A
#
# COMPACT_ATOMS: atom_id res chain seq x y z
N MET A 1 1.44 -15.91 -11.83
CA MET A 1 1.70 -14.53 -11.36
C MET A 1 0.40 -13.70 -11.14
N ARG A 2 -0.62 -14.24 -10.45
CA ARG A 2 -1.89 -13.49 -10.20
C ARG A 2 -1.88 -12.67 -8.89
N ILE A 3 -1.00 -12.99 -7.95
CA ILE A 3 -0.91 -12.32 -6.64
C ILE A 3 -0.42 -10.87 -6.78
N PHE A 4 0.50 -10.65 -7.73
CA PHE A 4 0.96 -9.31 -8.13
C PHE A 4 -0.13 -8.48 -8.82
N LYS A 5 -1.17 -9.09 -9.40
CA LYS A 5 -2.27 -8.35 -10.03
C LYS A 5 -3.08 -7.54 -9.03
N PHE A 6 -3.19 -8.00 -7.77
CA PHE A 6 -3.96 -7.29 -6.73
C PHE A 6 -3.05 -6.51 -5.77
N SER A 7 -1.89 -7.08 -5.42
CA SER A 7 -0.99 -6.43 -4.44
C SER A 7 -0.42 -5.10 -4.94
N ILE A 8 -0.08 -4.99 -6.23
CA ILE A 8 0.51 -3.76 -6.80
C ILE A 8 -0.52 -2.62 -6.83
N PRO A 9 -1.76 -2.79 -7.38
CA PRO A 9 -2.78 -1.75 -7.32
C PRO A 9 -3.12 -1.31 -5.89
N ILE A 10 -3.21 -2.25 -4.94
CA ILE A 10 -3.50 -1.93 -3.55
C ILE A 10 -2.36 -1.10 -2.93
N ALA A 11 -1.11 -1.50 -3.16
CA ALA A 11 0.05 -0.74 -2.66
C ALA A 11 0.11 0.68 -3.22
N LEU A 12 -0.19 0.88 -4.51
CA LEU A 12 -0.24 2.21 -5.13
C LEU A 12 -1.38 3.07 -4.57
N LEU A 13 -2.57 2.48 -4.36
CA LEU A 13 -3.69 3.17 -3.73
C LEU A 13 -3.35 3.62 -2.31
N VAL A 14 -2.78 2.73 -1.51
CA VAL A 14 -2.39 3.04 -0.13
C VAL A 14 -1.29 4.09 -0.08
N ALA A 15 -0.30 4.04 -0.98
CA ALA A 15 0.73 5.07 -1.10
C ALA A 15 0.11 6.44 -1.37
N GLY A 16 -0.80 6.53 -2.35
CA GLY A 16 -1.47 7.78 -2.72
C GLY A 16 -2.35 8.34 -1.60
N ILE A 17 -3.16 7.49 -0.96
CA ILE A 17 -4.03 7.89 0.15
C ILE A 17 -3.19 8.33 1.36
N SER A 18 -2.14 7.58 1.71
CA SER A 18 -1.22 7.93 2.80
C SER A 18 -0.59 9.30 2.56
N TRP A 19 -0.08 9.53 1.34
CA TRP A 19 0.51 10.81 0.98
C TRP A 19 -0.49 11.96 1.07
N TYR A 20 -1.69 11.77 0.54
CA TYR A 20 -2.76 12.76 0.61
C TYR A 20 -3.14 13.10 2.07
N MET A 21 -3.31 12.08 2.91
CA MET A 21 -3.63 12.27 4.32
C MET A 21 -2.50 12.98 5.08
N LEU A 22 -1.24 12.60 4.84
CA LEU A 22 -0.06 13.24 5.44
C LEU A 22 0.12 14.68 4.94
N HIS A 23 -0.31 14.97 3.72
CA HIS A 23 -0.24 16.32 3.18
C HIS A 23 -1.33 17.22 3.76
N ILE A 24 -2.55 16.72 4.00
CA ILE A 24 -3.64 17.57 4.50
C ILE A 24 -3.65 17.67 6.02
N ASN A 25 -3.46 16.54 6.71
CA ASN A 25 -3.74 16.45 8.15
C ASN A 25 -2.49 16.48 9.03
N PHE A 26 -1.29 16.27 8.46
CA PHE A 26 -0.05 16.10 9.21
C PHE A 26 1.09 16.96 8.64
N GLN A 27 0.82 18.26 8.48
CA GLN A 27 1.75 19.25 7.92
C GLN A 27 2.96 19.54 8.84
N GLU A 28 2.87 19.17 10.11
CA GLU A 28 3.93 19.25 11.11
C GLU A 28 5.01 18.17 10.94
N VAL A 29 4.69 17.06 10.27
CA VAL A 29 5.65 15.98 10.02
C VAL A 29 6.63 16.42 8.92
N PRO A 30 7.95 16.29 9.08
CA PRO A 30 8.89 16.63 8.00
C PRO A 30 8.60 15.86 6.71
N GLY A 31 8.73 16.53 5.55
CA GLY A 31 8.38 15.96 4.24
C GLY A 31 9.10 14.63 3.93
N THR A 32 10.38 14.53 4.31
CA THR A 32 11.16 13.28 4.20
C THR A 32 10.55 12.15 5.00
N SER A 33 10.07 12.42 6.21
CA SER A 33 9.40 11.42 7.06
C SER A 33 8.07 10.98 6.44
N ARG A 34 7.30 11.91 5.84
CA ARG A 34 6.04 11.57 5.15
C ARG A 34 6.26 10.59 3.99
N VAL A 35 7.34 10.78 3.22
CA VAL A 35 7.71 9.85 2.13
C VAL A 35 7.97 8.45 2.68
N TRP A 36 8.78 8.34 3.75
CA TRP A 36 9.07 7.04 4.38
C TRP A 36 7.82 6.37 4.96
N ILE A 37 6.91 7.14 5.55
CA ILE A 37 5.63 6.64 6.05
C ILE A 37 4.79 6.09 4.89
N SER A 38 4.68 6.82 3.77
CA SER A 38 3.92 6.36 2.60
C SER A 38 4.52 5.11 1.96
N ILE A 39 5.85 5.00 1.89
CA ILE A 39 6.55 3.79 1.43
C ILE A 39 6.25 2.61 2.37
N GLY A 40 6.36 2.81 3.69
CA GLY A 40 6.07 1.79 4.69
C GLY A 40 4.62 1.31 4.62
N ALA A 41 3.66 2.24 4.44
CA ALA A 41 2.25 1.94 4.28
C ALA A 41 1.99 1.07 3.04
N ALA A 42 2.61 1.40 1.91
CA ALA A 42 2.47 0.66 0.65
C ALA A 42 3.05 -0.77 0.74
N ILE A 43 4.21 -0.93 1.40
CA ILE A 43 4.83 -2.25 1.61
C ILE A 43 3.96 -3.10 2.54
N LEU A 44 3.50 -2.52 3.65
CA LEU A 44 2.64 -3.22 4.61
C LEU A 44 1.33 -3.65 3.95
N SER A 45 0.68 -2.78 3.18
CA SER A 45 -0.56 -3.13 2.49
C SER A 45 -0.35 -4.20 1.41
N GLY A 46 0.76 -4.14 0.68
CA GLY A 46 1.14 -5.19 -0.28
C GLY A 46 1.35 -6.54 0.40
N THR A 47 1.99 -6.53 1.57
CA THR A 47 2.20 -7.73 2.41
C THR A 47 0.87 -8.29 2.91
N ILE A 48 -0.01 -7.44 3.44
CA ILE A 48 -1.35 -7.86 3.88
C ILE A 48 -2.14 -8.44 2.71
N SER A 49 -2.10 -7.80 1.54
CA SER A 49 -2.80 -8.25 0.33
C SER A 49 -2.33 -9.62 -0.14
N TYR A 50 -1.02 -9.90 -0.02
CA TYR A 50 -0.45 -11.20 -0.33
C TYR A 50 -1.01 -12.31 0.56
N PHE A 51 -1.17 -12.05 1.85
CA PHE A 51 -1.78 -13.01 2.79
C PHE A 51 -3.30 -13.11 2.64
N LEU A 52 -3.98 -11.99 2.34
CA LEU A 52 -5.44 -11.91 2.30
C LEU A 52 -6.04 -12.43 1.00
N PHE A 53 -5.32 -12.30 -0.10
CA PHE A 53 -5.67 -12.91 -1.39
C PHE A 53 -4.69 -14.04 -1.69
N PRO A 54 -4.71 -15.13 -0.88
CA PRO A 54 -3.95 -16.32 -1.23
C PRO A 54 -4.43 -16.77 -2.59
N LYS A 55 -3.53 -17.41 -3.35
CA LYS A 55 -3.79 -18.00 -4.65
C LYS A 55 -4.93 -19.02 -4.49
N SER A 56 -6.18 -18.58 -4.50
CA SER A 56 -7.32 -19.48 -4.57
C SER A 56 -7.10 -20.27 -5.85
N GLU A 57 -6.97 -21.57 -5.64
CA GLU A 57 -6.77 -22.58 -6.64
C GLU A 57 -7.67 -22.27 -7.82
N ASP A 58 -7.09 -22.41 -9.00
CA ASP A 58 -7.83 -22.49 -10.24
C ASP A 58 -8.96 -23.52 -10.04
N LYS A 59 -10.17 -23.05 -9.72
CA LYS A 59 -11.38 -23.80 -10.00
C LYS A 59 -11.63 -23.54 -11.47
N GLU A 60 -11.25 -24.56 -12.24
CA GLU A 60 -11.57 -24.78 -13.65
C GLU A 60 -12.95 -24.24 -14.04
#